data_AF-A0A3D4JDS1-F1
#
_entry.id   AF-A0A3D4JDS1-F1
#
_cell.length_a   1.000
_cell.length_b   1.000
_cell.length_c   1.000
_cell.angle_alpha   90.00
_cell.angle_beta   90.00
_cell.angle_gamma   90.00
#
_symmetry.space_group_name_H-M   'P 1'
#
loop_
_entity.id
_entity.type
_entity.pdbx_description
1 polymer ?
#
loop_
_entity_poly.entity_id
_entity_poly.type
_entity_poly.pdbx_seq_one_letter_code
_entity_poly.pdbx_strand_id
1 'polypeptide(L)'
;MNTPQENNRLFLWLCLSADIAFIILHILFKTGVLSSTLYSVKRDLGYAEFYQYVKFLWIIIIFVYLSQKLKYWGYVSWAVTFLYFLADDAFQIHEDIGTLIANQLTFSPPLNLRLQDFGELTVYAIAGIILM
;
A
#
# COMPACT_ATOMS: atom_id res chain seq x y z
N MET A 1 -28.70 16.44 8.50
CA MET A 1 -28.27 15.64 7.33
C MET A 1 -26.94 16.19 6.89
N ASN A 2 -25.87 15.40 6.99
CA ASN A 2 -24.55 15.84 6.54
C ASN A 2 -24.55 16.02 5.02
N THR A 3 -23.84 17.02 4.53
CA THR A 3 -23.66 17.24 3.10
C THR A 3 -22.86 16.10 2.48
N PRO A 4 -23.01 15.79 1.19
CA PRO A 4 -22.18 14.78 0.52
C PRO A 4 -20.67 15.03 0.69
N GLN A 5 -20.25 16.30 0.75
CA GLN A 5 -18.85 16.65 1.01
C GLN A 5 -18.40 16.26 2.42
N GLU A 6 -19.24 16.42 3.44
CA GLU A 6 -18.95 16.01 4.82
C GLU A 6 -18.83 14.48 4.92
N ASN A 7 -19.69 13.73 4.23
CA ASN A 7 -19.64 12.26 4.23
C ASN A 7 -18.36 11.73 3.57
N ASN A 8 -17.91 12.35 2.48
CA ASN A 8 -16.66 11.97 1.81
C ASN A 8 -15.43 12.25 2.68
N ARG A 9 -15.41 13.40 3.37
CA ARG A 9 -14.35 13.74 4.33
C ARG A 9 -14.34 12.78 5.50
N LEU A 10 -15.50 12.41 6.03
CA LEU A 10 -15.62 11.45 7.11
C LEU A 10 -15.04 10.10 6.73
N PHE A 11 -15.35 9.60 5.53
CA PHE A 11 -14.78 8.34 5.02
C PHE A 11 -13.26 8.40 4.95
N LEU A 12 -12.70 9.48 4.39
CA LEU A 12 -11.25 9.68 4.34
C LEU A 12 -10.62 9.69 5.74
N TRP A 13 -11.20 10.44 6.67
CA TRP A 13 -10.71 10.49 8.05
C TRP A 13 -10.78 9.14 8.75
N LEU A 14 -11.82 8.36 8.49
CA LEU A 14 -11.94 7.01 9.01
C LEU A 14 -10.81 6.11 8.49
N CYS A 15 -10.51 6.16 7.19
CA CYS A 15 -9.39 5.40 6.63
C CYS A 15 -8.04 5.82 7.24
N LEU A 16 -7.76 7.13 7.32
CA LEU A 16 -6.50 7.66 7.84
C LEU A 16 -6.32 7.40 9.33
N SER A 17 -7.39 7.50 10.12
CA SER A 17 -7.33 7.22 11.55
C SER A 17 -7.05 5.75 11.85
N ALA A 18 -7.58 4.83 11.05
CA ALA A 18 -7.24 3.41 11.15
C ALA A 18 -5.76 3.16 10.80
N ASP A 19 -5.22 3.83 9.77
CA ASP A 19 -3.78 3.76 9.45
C ASP A 19 -2.91 4.25 10.64
N ILE A 20 -3.29 5.38 11.24
CA ILE A 20 -2.62 5.91 12.45
C ILE A 20 -2.71 4.90 13.61
N ALA A 21 -3.86 4.26 13.80
CA ALA A 21 -4.03 3.26 14.85
C ALA A 21 -3.08 2.06 14.65
N PHE A 22 -2.90 1.57 13.42
CA PHE A 22 -1.93 0.49 13.15
C PHE A 22 -0.48 0.92 13.36
N ILE A 23 -0.14 2.17 13.05
CA ILE A 23 1.19 2.72 13.37
C ILE A 23 1.41 2.74 14.89
N ILE A 24 0.42 3.17 15.67
CA ILE A 24 0.50 3.16 17.13
C ILE A 24 0.65 1.72 17.66
N LEU A 25 -0.13 0.77 17.15
CA LEU A 25 -0.02 -0.64 17.53
C LEU A 25 1.39 -1.20 17.22
N HIS A 26 1.97 -0.82 16.08
CA HIS A 26 3.36 -1.20 15.76
C HIS A 26 4.36 -0.65 16.77
N ILE A 27 4.22 0.61 17.17
CA ILE A 27 5.10 1.23 18.18
C ILE A 27 4.98 0.50 19.52
N LEU A 28 3.75 0.20 19.97
CA LEU A 28 3.50 -0.55 21.20
C LEU A 28 4.06 -1.98 21.15
N PHE A 29 4.03 -2.61 19.98
CA PHE A 29 4.71 -3.89 19.76
C PHE A 29 6.23 -3.73 19.87
N LYS A 30 6.82 -2.70 19.26
CA LYS A 30 8.27 -2.46 19.29
C LYS A 30 8.80 -2.09 20.68
N THR A 31 7.98 -1.50 21.55
CA THR A 31 8.33 -1.22 22.95
C THR A 31 8.09 -2.41 23.90
N GLY A 32 7.57 -3.53 23.38
CA GLY A 32 7.29 -4.73 24.17
C GLY A 32 6.00 -4.69 24.99
N VAL A 33 5.18 -3.64 24.84
CA VAL A 33 3.85 -3.57 25.46
C VAL A 33 2.91 -4.62 24.87
N LEU A 34 3.01 -4.85 23.56
CA LEU A 34 2.34 -5.93 22.86
C LEU A 34 3.34 -7.02 22.50
N SER A 35 2.95 -8.28 22.69
CA SER A 35 3.84 -9.43 22.47
C SER A 35 3.63 -10.13 21.12
N SER A 36 2.47 -9.96 20.50
CA SER A 36 2.15 -10.61 19.22
C SER A 36 2.75 -9.87 18.04
N THR A 37 3.41 -10.62 17.15
CA THR A 37 3.97 -10.11 15.90
C THR A 37 2.91 -9.64 14.91
N LEU A 38 1.64 -10.02 15.10
CA LEU A 38 0.50 -9.60 14.26
C LEU A 38 0.23 -8.09 14.32
N TYR A 39 0.70 -7.41 15.37
CA TYR A 39 0.64 -5.96 15.51
C TYR A 39 1.79 -5.24 14.80
N SER A 40 2.75 -5.97 14.24
CA SER A 40 3.81 -5.40 13.45
C SER A 40 3.29 -5.02 12.06
N VAL A 41 3.52 -3.77 11.63
CA VAL A 41 3.24 -3.34 10.26
C VAL A 41 4.14 -4.04 9.23
N LYS A 42 5.30 -4.56 9.65
CA LYS A 42 6.24 -5.28 8.77
C LYS A 42 5.93 -6.78 8.62
N ARG A 43 4.81 -7.24 9.16
CA ARG A 43 4.50 -8.67 9.20
C ARG A 43 3.54 -9.00 8.08
N ASP A 44 3.98 -9.88 7.19
CA ASP A 44 3.13 -10.52 6.20
C ASP A 44 1.99 -11.25 6.90
N LEU A 45 0.80 -11.08 6.34
CA LEU A 45 -0.50 -11.53 6.84
C LEU A 45 -0.81 -11.01 8.26
N GLY A 46 -0.21 -9.87 8.64
CA GLY A 46 -0.52 -9.13 9.86
C GLY A 46 -1.82 -8.32 9.75
N TYR A 47 -2.29 -7.78 10.87
CA TYR A 47 -3.56 -7.03 10.87
C TYR A 47 -3.52 -5.76 10.01
N ALA A 48 -2.37 -5.09 9.97
CA ALA A 48 -2.18 -3.88 9.17
C ALA A 48 -2.26 -4.19 7.66
N GLU A 49 -1.61 -5.27 7.22
CA GLU A 49 -1.61 -5.70 5.81
C GLU A 49 -3.00 -6.15 5.38
N PHE A 50 -3.69 -6.97 6.18
CA PHE A 50 -5.06 -7.38 5.86
C PHE A 50 -6.01 -6.17 5.73
N TYR A 51 -5.87 -5.18 6.62
CA TYR A 51 -6.62 -3.93 6.50
C TYR A 51 -6.27 -3.17 5.22
N GLN A 52 -4.98 -3.08 4.86
CA GLN A 52 -4.54 -2.48 3.60
C GLN A 52 -5.18 -3.15 2.38
N TYR A 53 -5.25 -4.48 2.34
CA TYR A 53 -5.90 -5.20 1.24
C TYR A 53 -7.37 -4.85 1.10
N VAL A 54 -8.12 -4.87 2.21
CA VAL A 54 -9.53 -4.51 2.23
C VAL A 54 -9.71 -3.05 1.81
N LYS A 55 -8.86 -2.15 2.30
CA LYS A 55 -8.87 -0.72 1.96
C LYS A 55 -8.66 -0.50 0.46
N PHE A 56 -7.64 -1.14 -0.14
CA PHE A 56 -7.36 -1.04 -1.58
C PHE A 56 -8.50 -1.63 -2.42
N LEU A 57 -9.06 -2.78 -2.04
CA LEU A 57 -10.22 -3.36 -2.71
C LEU A 57 -11.41 -2.39 -2.75
N TRP A 58 -11.73 -1.75 -1.62
CA TRP A 58 -12.80 -0.75 -1.56
C TRP A 58 -12.52 0.49 -2.40
N ILE A 59 -11.27 0.98 -2.41
CA ILE A 59 -10.87 2.10 -3.27
C ILE A 59 -11.08 1.76 -4.75
N ILE A 60 -10.69 0.56 -5.18
CA ILE A 60 -10.89 0.08 -6.56
C ILE A 60 -12.39 0.07 -6.90
N ILE A 61 -13.23 -0.51 -6.04
CA ILE A 61 -14.69 -0.57 -6.25
C ILE A 61 -15.28 0.84 -6.37
N ILE A 62 -14.88 1.76 -5.49
CA ILE A 62 -15.33 3.16 -5.50
C ILE A 62 -14.91 3.85 -6.81
N PHE A 63 -13.67 3.69 -7.25
CA PHE A 63 -13.21 4.31 -8.49
C PHE A 63 -13.88 3.75 -9.74
N VAL A 64 -14.09 2.43 -9.81
CA VAL A 64 -14.87 1.81 -10.92
C VAL A 64 -16.29 2.37 -10.94
N TYR A 65 -16.95 2.44 -9.78
CA TYR A 65 -18.28 3.03 -9.65
C TYR A 65 -18.31 4.51 -10.08
N LEU A 66 -17.35 5.32 -9.63
CA LEU A 66 -17.25 6.74 -9.97
C LEU A 66 -16.96 6.95 -11.46
N SER A 67 -16.13 6.11 -12.08
CA SER A 67 -15.91 6.17 -13.53
C SER A 67 -17.20 5.95 -14.31
N GLN A 68 -17.98 4.94 -13.92
CA GLN A 68 -19.26 4.64 -14.58
C GLN A 68 -20.29 5.76 -14.41
N LYS A 69 -20.31 6.39 -13.23
CA LYS A 69 -21.25 7.46 -12.87
C LYS A 69 -20.89 8.80 -13.50
N LEU A 70 -19.62 9.19 -13.44
CA LEU A 70 -19.13 10.49 -13.89
C LEU A 70 -18.62 10.47 -15.34
N LYS A 71 -18.55 9.28 -15.98
CA LYS A 71 -18.05 9.06 -17.34
C LYS A 71 -16.63 9.62 -17.57
N TYR A 72 -15.83 9.62 -16.50
CA TYR A 72 -14.46 10.09 -16.52
C TYR A 72 -13.49 8.91 -16.39
N TRP A 73 -12.64 8.73 -17.39
CA TRP A 73 -11.69 7.61 -17.47
C TRP A 73 -10.53 7.72 -16.51
N GLY A 74 -10.21 8.91 -15.98
CA GLY A 74 -9.14 9.05 -15.00
C GLY A 74 -9.36 8.22 -13.72
N TYR A 75 -10.63 7.95 -13.36
CA TYR A 75 -10.92 7.00 -12.27
C TYR A 75 -10.56 5.56 -12.61
N VAL A 76 -10.63 5.15 -13.88
CA VAL A 76 -10.15 3.81 -14.29
C VAL A 76 -8.64 3.72 -14.16
N SER A 77 -7.89 4.75 -14.57
CA SER A 77 -6.43 4.80 -14.37
C SER A 77 -6.07 4.59 -12.90
N TRP A 78 -6.72 5.32 -12.00
CA TRP A 78 -6.53 5.13 -10.56
C TRP A 78 -6.97 3.76 -10.04
N ALA A 79 -8.09 3.21 -10.53
CA ALA A 79 -8.51 1.86 -10.18
C ALA A 79 -7.46 0.80 -10.58
N VAL A 80 -6.86 0.95 -11.76
CA VAL A 80 -5.77 0.07 -12.23
C VAL A 80 -4.51 0.24 -11.38
N THR A 81 -4.14 1.47 -10.99
CA THR A 81 -3.01 1.70 -10.08
C THR A 81 -3.21 1.01 -8.73
N PHE A 82 -4.38 1.14 -8.10
CA PHE A 82 -4.66 0.48 -6.83
C PHE A 82 -4.79 -1.03 -6.96
N LEU A 83 -5.27 -1.53 -8.11
CA LEU A 83 -5.25 -2.96 -8.41
C LEU A 83 -3.83 -3.49 -8.52
N TYR A 84 -2.93 -2.73 -9.18
CA TYR A 84 -1.51 -3.06 -9.21
C TYR A 84 -0.94 -3.12 -7.81
N PHE A 85 -1.14 -2.10 -6.96
CA PHE A 85 -0.65 -2.13 -5.58
C PHE A 85 -1.17 -3.32 -4.77
N LEU A 86 -2.45 -3.65 -4.90
CA LEU A 86 -3.02 -4.81 -4.22
C LEU A 86 -2.42 -6.13 -4.70
N ALA A 87 -2.27 -6.30 -6.02
CA ALA A 87 -1.71 -7.51 -6.59
C ALA A 87 -0.21 -7.64 -6.30
N ASP A 88 0.53 -6.55 -6.41
CA ASP A 88 1.97 -6.47 -6.17
C ASP A 88 2.30 -6.90 -4.74
N ASP A 89 1.57 -6.37 -3.75
CA ASP A 89 1.76 -6.71 -2.33
C ASP A 89 1.29 -8.16 -2.03
N ALA A 90 0.11 -8.56 -2.54
CA ALA A 90 -0.44 -9.90 -2.28
C ALA A 90 0.36 -11.05 -2.93
N PHE A 91 1.04 -10.77 -4.04
CA PHE A 91 1.89 -11.74 -4.74
C PHE A 91 3.38 -11.47 -4.57
N GLN A 92 3.76 -10.49 -3.74
CA GLN A 92 5.15 -10.11 -3.46
C GLN A 92 5.97 -9.83 -4.75
N ILE A 93 5.32 -9.25 -5.78
CA ILE A 93 5.93 -9.07 -7.11
C ILE A 93 7.15 -8.14 -7.01
N HIS A 94 7.04 -7.04 -6.25
CA HIS A 94 8.16 -6.14 -6.02
C HIS A 94 9.32 -6.80 -5.27
N GLU A 95 9.05 -7.76 -4.37
CA GLU A 95 10.09 -8.49 -3.67
C GLU A 95 10.82 -9.45 -4.61
N ASP A 96 10.07 -10.28 -5.34
CA ASP A 96 10.60 -11.28 -6.27
C ASP A 96 11.41 -10.64 -7.40
N ILE A 97 10.82 -9.66 -8.10
CA ILE A 97 11.51 -8.94 -9.18
C ILE A 97 12.61 -8.06 -8.59
N GLY A 98 12.39 -7.46 -7.43
CA GLY A 98 13.40 -6.70 -6.70
C GLY A 98 14.64 -7.53 -6.40
N THR A 99 14.47 -8.79 -5.99
CA THR A 99 15.57 -9.74 -5.77
C THR A 99 16.32 -10.05 -7.06
N LEU A 100 15.61 -10.27 -8.17
CA LEU A 100 16.25 -10.51 -9.47
C LEU A 100 17.12 -9.33 -9.90
N ILE A 101 16.65 -8.10 -9.70
CA ILE A 101 17.41 -6.87 -10.00
C ILE A 101 18.58 -6.73 -9.02
N ALA A 102 18.34 -6.89 -7.72
CA ALA A 102 19.34 -6.72 -6.67
C ALA A 102 20.54 -7.66 -6.83
N ASN A 103 20.31 -8.89 -7.31
CA ASN A 103 21.37 -9.87 -7.58
C ASN A 103 22.33 -9.44 -8.71
N GLN A 104 21.97 -8.45 -9.51
CA GLN A 104 22.84 -7.87 -10.55
C GLN A 104 23.63 -6.65 -10.08
N LEU A 105 23.37 -6.18 -8.85
CA LEU A 105 24.02 -5.00 -8.27
C LEU A 105 25.22 -5.44 -7.42
N THR A 106 26.34 -4.73 -7.54
CA THR A 106 27.59 -5.05 -6.81
C THR A 106 28.11 -3.89 -5.96
N PHE A 107 27.33 -2.83 -5.77
CA PHE A 107 27.74 -1.68 -4.97
C PHE A 107 27.42 -1.87 -3.48
N SER A 108 28.05 -1.06 -2.63
CA SER A 108 27.72 -1.02 -1.21
C SER A 108 26.65 0.06 -0.97
N PRO A 109 25.40 -0.31 -0.63
CA PRO A 109 24.31 0.64 -0.48
C PRO A 109 24.51 1.59 0.72
N PRO A 110 24.22 2.89 0.58
CA PRO A 110 24.27 3.85 1.68
C PRO A 110 23.05 3.72 2.61
N LEU A 111 23.05 4.46 3.73
CA LEU A 111 21.89 4.63 4.63
C LEU A 111 21.37 3.36 5.31
N ASN A 112 22.23 2.33 5.46
CA ASN A 112 21.85 1.04 6.05
C ASN A 112 20.72 0.33 5.29
N LEU A 113 20.60 0.62 3.98
CA LEU A 113 19.70 -0.07 3.06
C LEU A 113 20.34 -1.37 2.56
N ARG A 114 19.50 -2.28 2.09
CA ARG A 114 19.90 -3.51 1.40
C ARG A 114 19.88 -3.26 -0.11
N LEU A 115 20.66 -4.01 -0.87
CA LEU A 115 20.55 -4.02 -2.33
C LEU A 115 19.13 -4.41 -2.79
N GLN A 116 18.47 -5.27 -2.03
CA GLN A 116 17.06 -5.62 -2.21
C GLN A 116 16.15 -4.38 -2.25
N ASP A 117 16.33 -3.43 -1.32
CA ASP A 117 15.48 -2.24 -1.23
C ASP A 117 15.64 -1.34 -2.48
N PHE A 118 16.83 -1.33 -3.10
CA PHE A 118 17.06 -0.67 -4.40
C PHE A 118 16.40 -1.42 -5.57
N GLY A 119 16.40 -2.76 -5.52
CA GLY A 119 15.68 -3.60 -6.47
C GLY A 119 14.18 -3.29 -6.44
N GLU A 120 13.57 -3.35 -5.27
CA GLU A 120 12.15 -3.01 -5.04
C GLU A 120 11.82 -1.58 -5.50
N LEU A 121 12.65 -0.60 -5.14
CA LEU A 121 12.48 0.79 -5.60
C LEU A 121 12.50 0.90 -7.13
N THR A 122 13.34 0.12 -7.81
CA THR A 122 13.41 0.09 -9.27
C THR A 122 12.13 -0.47 -9.87
N VAL A 123 11.56 -1.54 -9.28
CA VAL A 123 10.26 -2.09 -9.70
C VAL A 123 9.17 -1.03 -9.59
N TYR A 124 9.08 -0.33 -8.45
CA TYR A 124 8.10 0.73 -8.26
C TYR A 124 8.28 1.91 -9.22
N ALA A 125 9.51 2.29 -9.53
CA ALA A 125 9.80 3.34 -10.51
C ALA A 125 9.31 2.96 -11.92
N ILE A 126 9.58 1.72 -12.34
CA ILE A 126 9.11 1.19 -13.64
C ILE A 126 7.58 1.14 -13.67
N ALA A 127 6.95 0.60 -12.62
CA ALA A 127 5.50 0.53 -12.52
C ALA A 127 4.86 1.92 -12.57
N GLY A 128 5.44 2.90 -11.89
CA GLY A 128 5.00 4.30 -11.93
C GLY A 128 5.02 4.88 -13.34
N ILE A 129 6.09 4.66 -14.11
CA ILE A 129 6.22 5.12 -15.50
C ILE A 129 5.20 4.45 -16.43
N ILE A 130 4.86 3.19 -16.19
CA ILE A 130 3.90 2.45 -17.03
C ILE A 130 2.45 2.89 -16.73
N LEU A 131 2.16 3.20 -15.48
CA LEU A 131 0.80 3.47 -15.01
C LEU A 131 0.39 4.95 -15.07
N MET A 132 1.34 5.88 -15.20
CA MET A 132 1.12 7.34 -15.14
C MET A 132 1.69 8.05 -16.38
#